data_AF-F3AQL9-F1
#
_entry.id   AF-F3AQL9-F1
#
_cell.length_a   1.000
_cell.length_b   1.000
_cell.length_c   1.000
_cell.angle_alpha   90.00
_cell.angle_beta   90.00
_cell.angle_gamma   90.00
#
_symmetry.space_group_name_H-M   'P 1'
#
loop_
_entity.id
_entity.type
_entity.pdbx_description
1 polymer ?
#
loop_
_entity_poly.entity_id
_entity_poly.type
_entity_poly.pdbx_seq_one_letter_code
_entity_poly.pdbx_strand_id
1 'polypeptide(L)' 'MNNEKYLDELDGRLQVLNELRKRIIELSKAIIGDTLYKEDFFFTSAMDRSVVLLDGISEMIKNRNLACGGILYVRR' A
#
# COMPACT_ATOMS: atom_id res chain seq x y z
N MET A 1 6.21 26.08 -8.18
CA MET A 1 5.09 25.12 -8.30
C MET A 1 3.91 25.70 -7.54
N ASN A 2 2.75 25.90 -8.17
CA ASN A 2 1.56 26.40 -7.47
C ASN A 2 0.96 25.27 -6.60
N ASN A 3 0.31 25.62 -5.49
CA ASN A 3 -0.21 24.64 -4.53
C ASN A 3 -1.29 23.73 -5.16
N GLU A 4 -2.06 24.27 -6.12
CA GLU A 4 -3.05 23.52 -6.90
C GLU A 4 -2.40 22.45 -7.79
N LYS A 5 -1.35 22.81 -8.53
CA LYS A 5 -0.60 21.85 -9.38
C LYS A 5 0.07 20.76 -8.54
N TYR A 6 0.48 21.08 -7.33
CA TYR A 6 1.03 20.09 -6.40
C TYR A 6 -0.05 19.10 -5.93
N LEU A 7 -1.24 19.58 -5.58
CA LEU A 7 -2.34 18.72 -5.13
C LEU A 7 -2.85 17.81 -6.25
N ASP A 8 -2.90 18.32 -7.48
CA ASP A 8 -3.29 17.54 -8.67
C ASP A 8 -2.30 16.40 -8.96
N GLU A 9 -1.00 16.70 -8.94
CA GLU A 9 0.07 15.69 -9.06
C GLU A 9 0.05 14.68 -7.90
N LEU A 10 -0.26 15.13 -6.69
CA LEU A 10 -0.37 14.28 -5.51
C LEU A 10 -1.53 13.29 -5.65
N ASP A 11 -2.69 13.77 -6.11
CA ASP A 11 -3.88 12.95 -6.31
C ASP A 11 -3.64 11.88 -7.39
N GLY A 12 -3.02 12.27 -8.51
CA GLY A 12 -2.60 11.33 -9.55
C GLY A 12 -1.68 10.22 -9.03
N ARG A 13 -0.72 10.55 -8.15
CA ARG A 13 0.16 9.56 -7.51
C ARG A 13 -0.57 8.67 -6.52
N LEU A 14 -1.49 9.22 -5.73
CA LEU A 14 -2.32 8.44 -4.79
C LEU A 14 -3.23 7.46 -5.54
N GLN A 15 -3.75 7.87 -6.71
CA GLN A 15 -4.54 6.99 -7.56
C GLN A 15 -3.72 5.78 -8.05
N VAL A 16 -2.48 6.00 -8.48
CA VAL A 16 -1.57 4.90 -8.86
C VAL A 16 -1.32 3.94 -7.69
N LEU A 17 -1.11 4.45 -6.47
CA LEU A 17 -0.96 3.60 -5.28
C LEU A 17 -2.22 2.77 -5.00
N ASN A 18 -3.40 3.35 -5.20
CA ASN A 18 -4.67 2.62 -5.04
C ASN A 18 -4.86 1.53 -6.10
N GLU A 19 -4.43 1.77 -7.34
CA GLU A 19 -4.44 0.75 -8.40
C GLU A 19 -3.47 -0.39 -8.08
N LEU A 20 -2.27 -0.07 -7.61
CA LEU A 20 -1.30 -1.07 -7.14
C LEU A 20 -1.85 -1.90 -5.97
N ARG A 21 -2.54 -1.26 -5.02
CA ARG A 21 -3.22 -1.96 -3.92
C ARG A 21 -4.19 -3.01 -4.43
N LYS A 22 -5.08 -2.64 -5.36
CA LYS A 22 -6.05 -3.57 -5.95
C LYS A 22 -5.35 -4.73 -6.66
N ARG A 23 -4.31 -4.42 -7.43
CA ARG A 23 -3.54 -5.41 -8.19
C ARG A 23 -2.81 -6.41 -7.30
N ILE A 24 -2.27 -5.98 -6.16
CA ILE A 24 -1.64 -6.88 -5.17
C ILE A 24 -2.67 -7.87 -4.61
N ILE A 25 -3.89 -7.41 -4.32
CA ILE A 25 -4.96 -8.27 -3.81
C ILE A 25 -5.38 -9.29 -4.87
N GLU A 26 -5.56 -8.86 -6.13
CA GLU A 26 -5.90 -9.75 -7.23
C GLU A 26 -4.81 -10.81 -7.48
N LEU A 27 -3.55 -10.39 -7.50
CA LEU A 27 -2.41 -11.32 -7.63
C LEU A 27 -2.33 -12.30 -6.47
N SER A 28 -2.59 -11.85 -5.23
CA SER A 28 -2.61 -12.72 -4.06
C SER A 28 -3.67 -13.82 -4.21
N LYS A 29 -4.88 -13.45 -4.65
CA LYS A 29 -5.95 -14.42 -4.91
C LYS A 29 -5.58 -15.41 -6.00
N ALA A 30 -4.93 -14.94 -7.07
CA ALA A 30 -4.48 -15.81 -8.16
C ALA A 30 -3.36 -16.78 -7.73
N ILE A 31 -2.49 -16.39 -6.81
CA ILE A 31 -1.41 -17.23 -6.27
C ILE A 31 -1.98 -18.32 -5.35
N ILE A 32 -2.88 -17.94 -4.44
CA ILE A 32 -3.52 -18.89 -3.51
C ILE A 32 -4.48 -19.83 -4.26
N GLY A 33 -5.15 -19.32 -5.30
CA GLY A 33 -6.16 -20.05 -6.05
C GLY A 33 -7.40 -20.35 -5.20
N ASP A 34 -8.11 -21.43 -5.55
CA ASP A 34 -9.38 -21.81 -4.90
C ASP A 34 -9.20 -22.69 -3.65
N THR A 35 -7.97 -23.15 -3.37
CA THR A 35 -7.68 -24.04 -2.26
C THR A 35 -6.52 -23.48 -1.43
N LEU A 36 -6.75 -23.31 -0.13
CA LEU A 36 -5.77 -22.73 0.79
C LEU A 36 -4.85 -23.82 1.35
N TYR A 37 -3.56 -23.77 1.02
CA TYR A 37 -2.52 -24.63 1.55
C TYR A 37 -1.82 -24.02 2.78
N LYS A 38 -1.03 -24.81 3.50
CA LYS A 38 -0.32 -24.32 4.69
C LYS A 38 0.74 -23.27 4.34
N GLU A 39 1.37 -23.46 3.19
CA GLU A 39 2.39 -22.59 2.61
C GLU A 39 1.79 -21.20 2.29
N ASP A 40 0.51 -21.16 1.90
CA ASP A 40 -0.19 -19.92 1.55
C ASP A 40 -0.43 -19.01 2.75
N PHE A 41 -0.44 -19.51 3.99
CA PHE A 41 -0.60 -18.66 5.18
C PHE A 41 0.54 -17.67 5.33
N PHE A 42 1.78 -18.10 5.05
CA PHE A 42 2.93 -17.22 5.09
C PHE A 42 2.83 -16.14 4.01
N PHE A 43 2.50 -16.55 2.78
CA PHE A 43 2.31 -15.62 1.67
C PHE A 43 1.18 -14.62 1.94
N THR A 44 0.02 -15.10 2.41
CA THR A 44 -1.12 -14.24 2.76
C THR A 44 -0.74 -13.23 3.82
N SER A 45 -0.02 -13.64 4.87
CA SER A 45 0.45 -12.72 5.92
C SER A 45 1.45 -11.68 5.39
N ALA A 46 2.36 -12.06 4.50
CA ALA A 46 3.31 -11.15 3.88
C ALA A 46 2.62 -10.14 2.94
N MET A 47 1.66 -10.60 2.15
CA MET A 47 0.88 -9.74 1.25
C MET A 47 -0.02 -8.78 2.03
N ASP A 48 -0.69 -9.24 3.07
CA ASP A 48 -1.51 -8.40 3.96
C ASP A 48 -0.70 -7.26 4.58
N ARG A 49 0.49 -7.58 5.13
CA ARG A 49 1.41 -6.55 5.67
C ARG A 49 1.84 -5.54 4.61
N SER A 50 2.05 -5.99 3.37
CA SER A 50 2.45 -5.12 2.27
C SER A 50 1.33 -4.15 1.88
N VAL A 51 0.08 -4.63 1.86
CA VAL A 51 -1.11 -3.80 1.63
C VAL A 51 -1.28 -2.77 2.74
N VAL A 52 -1.18 -3.18 4.00
CA VAL A 52 -1.30 -2.27 5.16
C VAL A 52 -0.20 -1.20 5.15
N LEU A 53 1.03 -1.57 4.76
CA LEU A 53 2.13 -0.62 4.64
C LEU A 53 1.86 0.41 3.53
N LEU A 54 1.37 -0.05 2.37
CA LEU A 54 1.00 0.81 1.26
C LEU A 54 -0.10 1.80 1.63
N ASP A 55 -1.10 1.34 2.39
CA ASP A 55 -2.17 2.16 2.92
C ASP A 55 -1.66 3.24 3.88
N GLY A 56 -0.82 2.83 4.83
CA GLY A 56 -0.18 3.75 5.76
C GLY A 56 0.62 4.83 5.03
N ILE A 57 1.43 4.44 4.05
CA ILE A 57 2.22 5.40 3.24
C ILE A 57 1.31 6.36 2.49
N SER A 58 0.25 5.86 1.85
CA SER A 58 -0.70 6.69 1.09
C SER A 58 -1.37 7.74 1.99
N GLU A 59 -1.81 7.34 3.18
CA GLU A 59 -2.43 8.23 4.15
C GLU A 59 -1.44 9.29 4.68
N MET A 60 -0.18 8.89 4.89
CA MET A 60 0.86 9.81 5.36
C MET A 60 1.26 10.83 4.29
N ILE A 61 1.30 10.42 3.02
CA ILE A 61 1.50 11.31 1.87
C ILE A 61 0.36 12.33 1.80
N LYS A 62 -0.89 11.87 1.91
CA LYS A 62 -2.08 12.72 1.87
C LYS A 62 -2.08 13.76 3.00
N ASN A 63 -1.73 13.35 4.21
CA ASN A 63 -1.69 14.22 5.39
C ASN A 63 -0.40 15.05 5.50
N ARG A 64 0.50 14.99 4.49
CA ARG A 64 1.83 15.64 4.50
C ARG A 64 2.65 15.31 5.77
N ASN A 65 2.41 14.13 6.33
CA ASN A 65 2.94 13.71 7.63
C ASN A 65 4.02 12.61 7.48
N LEU A 66 4.78 12.66 6.40
CA LEU A 66 5.79 11.64 6.08
C LEU A 66 6.87 11.49 7.16
N ALA A 67 7.21 12.58 7.85
CA ALA A 67 8.16 12.59 8.97
C ALA A 67 7.72 11.68 10.13
N CYS A 68 6.41 11.65 10.45
CA CYS A 68 5.87 10.72 11.44
C CYS A 68 5.76 9.29 10.88
N GLY A 69 5.66 9.14 9.56
CA GLY A 69 5.58 7.85 8.90
C GLY A 69 6.86 7.04 8.84
N GLY A 70 8.01 7.71 8.74
CA GLY A 70 9.31 7.05 8.85
C GLY A 70 9.49 6.32 10.19
N ILE A 71 8.82 6.77 11.25
CA ILE A 71 8.86 6.13 12.58
C ILE A 71 8.18 4.76 12.61
N LEU A 72 7.19 4.51 11.75
CA LEU A 72 6.56 3.20 11.59
C LEU A 72 7.48 2.20 10.86
N TYR A 73 8.42 2.70 10.03
CA TYR A 73 9.41 1.86 9.34
C TYR A 73 10.61 1.50 10.25
N VAL A 74 10.91 2.34 11.25
CA VAL A 74 12.07 2.18 12.15
C VAL A 74 11.75 1.36 13.41
N ARG A 75 10.46 1.15 13.74
CA ARG A 75 10.04 0.25 14.83
C ARG A 75 9.62 -1.13 14.29
N ARG A 76 10.58 -1.89 13.79
CA ARG A 76 10.56 -3.35 13.82
C ARG A 76 11.94 -3.88 14.14
#